data_AF-A0A1G0FBY1-F1
#
_entry.id   AF-A0A1G0FBY1-F1
#
_cell.length_a   1.000
_cell.length_b   1.000
_cell.length_c   1.000
_cell.angle_alpha   90.00
_cell.angle_beta   90.00
_cell.angle_gamma   90.00
#
_symmetry.space_group_name_H-M   'P 1'
#
loop_
_entity.id
_entity.type
_entity.pdbx_description
1 polymer ?
#
loop_
_entity_poly.entity_id
_entity_poly.type
_entity_poly.pdbx_seq_one_letter_code
_entity_poly.pdbx_strand_id
1 'polypeptide(L)'
;MKIELRRKRQHQLQLKIRKDERRHSTYQTIHYEYPQLVHIFLQDLMTMDGFTENEIGFAAGVRLDIIRRILNGDRRKVSKTVFFNLLGLYARVFCDWLDYPNPE
;
A
#
# COMPACT_ATOMS: atom_id res chain seq x y z
N MET A 1 32.60 -6.65 -34.63
CA MET A 1 32.77 -7.08 -33.22
C MET A 1 32.52 -5.99 -32.17
N LYS A 2 33.11 -4.78 -32.25
CA LYS A 2 32.92 -3.71 -31.23
C LYS A 2 31.48 -3.16 -31.13
N ILE A 3 30.73 -3.12 -32.23
CA ILE A 3 29.35 -2.57 -32.29
C ILE A 3 28.34 -3.47 -31.55
N GLU A 4 28.44 -4.78 -31.74
CA GLU A 4 27.58 -5.77 -31.07
C GLU A 4 27.77 -5.77 -29.55
N LEU A 5 29.01 -5.64 -29.09
CA LEU A 5 29.34 -5.55 -27.68
C LEU A 5 28.77 -4.28 -27.03
N ARG A 6 28.76 -3.15 -27.76
CA ARG A 6 28.10 -1.92 -27.32
C ARG A 6 26.58 -2.08 -27.22
N ARG A 7 25.94 -2.71 -28.22
CA ARG A 7 24.49 -2.99 -28.21
C ARG A 7 24.09 -3.91 -27.05
N LYS A 8 24.85 -4.97 -26.79
CA LYS A 8 24.61 -5.87 -25.64
C LYS A 8 24.72 -5.15 -24.30
N ARG A 9 25.73 -4.28 -24.12
CA ARG A 9 25.87 -3.46 -22.89
C ARG A 9 24.75 -2.45 -22.72
N GLN A 10 24.33 -1.75 -23.78
CA GLN A 10 23.18 -0.83 -23.72
C GLN A 10 21.88 -1.56 -23.40
N HIS A 11 21.65 -2.74 -23.98
CA HIS A 11 20.47 -3.55 -23.69
C HIS A 11 20.45 -4.02 -22.22
N GLN A 12 21.59 -4.49 -21.69
CA GLN A 12 21.71 -4.84 -20.27
C GLN A 12 21.48 -3.62 -19.36
N LEU A 13 21.97 -2.44 -19.74
CA LEU A 13 21.75 -1.21 -18.99
C LEU A 13 20.26 -0.84 -18.95
N GLN A 14 19.57 -0.90 -20.10
CA GLN A 14 18.13 -0.65 -20.20
C GLN A 14 17.29 -1.64 -19.39
N LEU A 15 17.66 -2.93 -19.39
CA LEU A 15 17.01 -3.93 -18.56
C LEU A 15 17.22 -3.66 -17.08
N LYS A 16 18.41 -3.18 -16.67
CA LYS A 16 18.71 -2.82 -15.28
C LYS A 16 17.93 -1.58 -14.84
N ILE A 17 17.90 -0.53 -15.66
CA ILE A 17 17.10 0.68 -15.43
C ILE A 17 15.62 0.33 -15.31
N ARG A 18 15.04 -0.43 -16.26
CA ARG A 18 13.63 -0.88 -16.16
C ARG A 18 13.37 -1.71 -14.90
N LYS A 19 14.35 -2.48 -14.44
CA LYS A 19 14.24 -3.29 -13.22
C LYS A 19 14.30 -2.40 -11.97
N ASP A 20 15.09 -1.34 -11.99
CA ASP A 20 15.20 -0.37 -10.90
C ASP A 20 13.99 0.60 -10.85
N GLU A 21 13.47 1.03 -12.00
CA GLU A 21 12.18 1.75 -12.09
C GLU A 21 11.02 0.91 -11.53
N ARG A 22 11.01 -0.41 -11.78
CA ARG A 22 10.04 -1.34 -11.16
C ARG A 22 10.28 -1.59 -9.67
N ARG A 23 11.49 -1.31 -9.15
CA ARG A 23 11.83 -1.39 -7.72
C ARG A 23 11.40 -0.13 -6.98
N HIS A 24 11.41 1.03 -7.62
CA HIS A 24 10.87 2.29 -7.07
C HIS A 24 9.33 2.39 -7.21
N SER A 25 8.59 1.36 -6.79
CA SER A 25 7.15 1.55 -6.59
C SER A 25 6.93 2.17 -5.22
N THR A 26 6.06 3.18 -5.10
CA THR A 26 5.65 3.81 -3.82
C THR A 26 5.35 2.78 -2.72
N TYR A 27 4.72 1.66 -3.09
CA TYR A 27 4.47 0.53 -2.20
C TYR A 27 5.75 -0.11 -1.62
N GLN A 28 6.82 -0.25 -2.40
CA GLN A 28 8.10 -0.78 -1.91
C GLN A 28 8.75 0.21 -0.94
N THR A 29 8.81 1.50 -1.28
CA THR A 29 9.34 2.56 -0.40
C THR A 29 8.60 2.58 0.93
N ILE A 30 7.27 2.68 0.89
CA ILE A 30 6.43 2.71 2.09
C ILE A 30 6.63 1.45 2.92
N HIS A 31 6.68 0.27 2.29
CA HIS A 31 6.81 -0.96 3.04
C HIS A 31 8.17 -1.11 3.74
N TYR A 32 9.25 -0.58 3.17
CA TYR A 32 10.57 -0.62 3.78
C TYR A 32 10.78 0.49 4.82
N GLU A 33 10.35 1.70 4.53
CA GLU A 33 10.58 2.87 5.39
C GLU A 33 9.53 2.97 6.51
N TYR A 34 8.30 2.53 6.25
CA TYR A 34 7.15 2.64 7.16
C TYR A 34 6.37 1.31 7.25
N PRO A 35 6.99 0.23 7.78
CA PRO A 35 6.37 -1.10 7.82
C PRO A 35 5.08 -1.16 8.65
N GLN A 36 4.87 -0.20 9.56
CA GLN A 36 3.68 -0.12 10.42
C GLN A 36 2.54 0.71 9.82
N LEU A 37 2.72 1.33 8.66
CA LEU A 37 1.74 2.27 8.13
C LEU A 37 0.34 1.65 7.96
N VAL A 38 0.28 0.40 7.51
CA VAL A 38 -0.99 -0.31 7.34
C VAL A 38 -1.66 -0.60 8.69
N HIS A 39 -0.88 -0.86 9.73
CA HIS A 39 -1.41 -1.03 11.08
C HIS A 39 -2.02 0.28 11.58
N ILE A 40 -1.33 1.40 11.38
CA ILE A 40 -1.83 2.73 11.74
C ILE A 40 -3.14 3.04 11.01
N PHE A 41 -3.22 2.80 9.69
CA PHE A 41 -4.47 2.98 8.94
C PHE A 41 -5.64 2.21 9.54
N LEU A 42 -5.41 0.95 9.96
CA LEU A 42 -6.46 0.13 10.55
C LEU A 42 -6.87 0.64 11.93
N GLN A 43 -5.93 1.09 12.75
CA GLN A 43 -6.22 1.68 14.05
C GLN A 43 -7.04 2.97 13.92
N ASP A 44 -6.64 3.86 13.01
CA ASP A 44 -7.34 5.11 12.74
C ASP A 44 -8.75 4.83 12.22
N LEU A 45 -8.91 3.92 11.26
CA LEU A 45 -10.23 3.50 10.77
C LEU A 45 -11.10 2.99 11.91
N MET A 46 -10.56 2.20 12.84
CA MET A 46 -11.30 1.69 14.00
C MET A 46 -11.75 2.76 15.00
N THR A 47 -11.22 3.98 14.94
CA THR A 47 -11.73 5.10 15.76
C THR A 47 -13.03 5.69 15.20
N MET A 48 -13.36 5.40 13.95
CA MET A 48 -14.58 5.86 13.31
C MET A 48 -15.76 4.97 13.70
N ASP A 49 -16.90 5.59 14.00
CA ASP A 49 -18.10 4.83 14.36
C ASP A 49 -18.53 3.92 13.20
N GLY A 50 -18.91 2.69 13.53
CA GLY A 50 -19.25 1.64 12.56
C GLY A 50 -18.06 0.92 11.91
N PHE A 51 -16.80 1.33 12.10
CA PHE A 51 -15.64 0.65 11.50
C PHE A 51 -15.04 -0.45 12.40
N THR A 52 -15.71 -1.60 12.46
CA THR A 52 -15.14 -2.80 13.08
C THR A 52 -14.15 -3.52 12.15
N GLU A 53 -13.37 -4.49 12.65
CA GLU A 53 -12.49 -5.32 11.81
C GLU A 53 -13.21 -5.95 10.61
N ASN A 54 -14.45 -6.40 10.84
CA ASN A 54 -15.30 -7.02 9.82
C ASN A 54 -15.70 -6.00 8.75
N GLU A 55 -16.15 -4.82 9.19
CA GLU A 55 -16.58 -3.74 8.30
C GLU A 55 -15.40 -3.21 7.46
N ILE A 56 -14.22 -3.05 8.07
CA ILE A 56 -13.01 -2.68 7.35
C ILE A 56 -12.66 -3.75 6.31
N GLY A 57 -12.68 -5.03 6.70
CA GLY A 57 -12.40 -6.14 5.78
C GLY A 57 -13.38 -6.16 4.60
N PHE A 58 -14.67 -6.00 4.88
CA PHE A 58 -15.72 -5.95 3.86
C PHE A 58 -15.54 -4.75 2.92
N ALA A 59 -15.42 -3.53 3.46
CA ALA A 59 -15.32 -2.30 2.68
C ALA A 59 -14.03 -2.23 1.82
N ALA A 60 -12.92 -2.78 2.32
CA ALA A 60 -11.67 -2.86 1.58
C ALA A 60 -11.58 -4.08 0.64
N GLY A 61 -12.52 -5.02 0.71
CA GLY A 61 -12.39 -6.31 0.00
C GLY A 61 -11.16 -7.10 0.45
N VAL A 62 -10.84 -7.06 1.74
CA VAL A 62 -9.70 -7.73 2.36
C VAL A 62 -10.22 -8.78 3.34
N ARG A 63 -9.64 -9.98 3.30
CA ARG A 63 -10.05 -11.06 4.21
C ARG A 63 -9.80 -10.68 5.67
N LEU A 64 -10.74 -11.02 6.54
CA LEU A 64 -10.70 -10.71 7.97
C LEU A 64 -9.45 -11.27 8.69
N ASP A 65 -8.98 -12.45 8.29
CA ASP A 65 -7.76 -13.05 8.85
C ASP A 65 -6.53 -12.16 8.63
N ILE A 66 -6.47 -11.45 7.51
CA ILE A 66 -5.39 -10.50 7.20
C ILE A 66 -5.51 -9.25 8.07
N ILE A 67 -6.72 -8.71 8.24
CA ILE A 67 -6.99 -7.54 9.10
C ILE A 67 -6.53 -7.81 10.53
N ARG A 68 -7.03 -8.90 11.14
CA ARG A 68 -6.66 -9.33 12.49
C ARG A 68 -5.17 -9.56 12.64
N ARG A 69 -4.54 -10.20 11.65
CA ARG A 69 -3.10 -10.45 11.65
C ARG A 69 -2.31 -9.13 11.73
N ILE A 70 -2.69 -8.12 10.97
CA ILE A 70 -2.03 -6.80 10.99
C ILE A 70 -2.28 -6.07 12.32
N LEU A 71 -3.52 -6.10 12.83
CA LEU A 71 -3.89 -5.48 14.10
C LEU A 71 -3.18 -6.12 15.29
N ASN A 72 -2.92 -7.43 15.25
CA ASN A 72 -2.13 -8.16 16.23
C ASN A 72 -0.61 -7.89 16.12
N GLY A 73 -0.19 -6.93 15.29
CA GLY A 73 1.21 -6.49 15.20
C GLY A 73 2.09 -7.35 14.30
N ASP A 74 1.53 -8.20 13.43
CA ASP A 74 2.33 -8.91 12.42
C ASP A 74 2.91 -7.93 11.40
N ARG A 75 4.24 -7.75 11.46
CA ARG A 75 4.98 -6.82 10.61
C ARG A 75 5.36 -7.41 9.25
N ARG A 76 4.90 -8.62 8.93
CA ARG A 76 5.15 -9.22 7.61
C ARG A 76 4.51 -8.39 6.50
N LYS A 77 5.17 -8.43 5.35
CA LYS A 77 4.72 -7.76 4.14
C LYS A 77 3.31 -8.16 3.75
N VAL A 78 2.38 -7.20 3.79
CA VAL A 78 1.06 -7.34 3.16
C VAL A 78 1.23 -7.28 1.64
N SER A 79 0.37 -7.94 0.88
CA SER A 79 0.44 -7.87 -0.58
C SER A 79 0.18 -6.45 -1.08
N LYS A 80 0.68 -6.13 -2.28
CA LYS A 80 0.48 -4.83 -2.93
C LYS A 80 -1.02 -4.50 -3.06
N THR A 81 -1.84 -5.48 -3.42
CA THR A 81 -3.30 -5.33 -3.54
C THR A 81 -3.94 -4.96 -2.21
N VAL A 82 -3.60 -5.69 -1.13
CA VAL A 82 -4.13 -5.39 0.22
C VAL A 82 -3.76 -3.98 0.66
N PHE A 83 -2.51 -3.58 0.42
CA PHE A 83 -2.04 -2.23 0.72
C PHE A 83 -2.88 -1.15 0.03
N PHE A 84 -3.05 -1.24 -1.30
CA PHE A 84 -3.80 -0.22 -2.05
C PHE A 84 -5.29 -0.22 -1.72
N ASN A 85 -5.88 -1.39 -1.43
CA ASN A 85 -7.27 -1.46 -1.00
C ASN A 85 -7.49 -0.75 0.34
N LEU A 86 -6.62 -1.02 1.33
CA LEU A 86 -6.70 -0.36 2.64
C LEU A 86 -6.40 1.13 2.55
N LEU A 87 -5.40 1.52 1.77
CA LEU A 87 -5.10 2.93 1.50
C LEU A 87 -6.29 3.64 0.83
N GLY A 88 -6.95 2.99 -0.12
CA GLY A 88 -8.11 3.53 -0.80
C GLY A 88 -9.31 3.70 0.13
N LEU A 89 -9.54 2.75 1.03
CA LEU A 89 -10.57 2.89 2.07
C LEU A 89 -10.24 4.04 3.02
N TYR A 90 -9.01 4.08 3.53
CA TYR A 90 -8.54 5.14 4.42
C TYR A 90 -8.72 6.53 3.79
N ALA A 91 -8.31 6.70 2.52
CA ALA A 91 -8.48 7.96 1.80
C ALA A 91 -9.96 8.37 1.68
N ARG A 92 -10.88 7.43 1.38
CA ARG A 92 -12.32 7.76 1.32
C ARG A 92 -12.88 8.20 2.67
N VAL A 93 -12.41 7.59 3.77
CA VAL A 93 -12.93 7.90 5.10
C VAL A 93 -12.37 9.20 5.66
N PHE A 94 -11.09 9.52 5.37
CA PHE A 94 -10.43 10.68 5.99
C PHE A 94 -10.16 11.84 5.04
N CYS A 95 -10.07 11.60 3.73
CA CYS A 95 -9.84 12.67 2.75
C CYS A 95 -11.15 13.19 2.16
N ASP A 96 -12.13 12.32 1.86
CA ASP A 96 -13.44 12.81 1.38
C ASP A 96 -14.27 13.45 2.51
N TRP A 97 -13.97 13.12 3.77
CA TRP A 97 -14.61 13.72 4.94
C TRP A 97 -14.14 15.17 5.22
N LEU A 98 -13.02 15.59 4.63
CA LEU A 98 -12.53 16.97 4.71
C LEU A 98 -13.25 17.92 3.75
N ASP A 99 -13.99 17.40 2.76
CA ASP A 99 -14.74 18.21 1.78
C ASP A 99 -16.24 18.37 2.13
N TYR A 100 -16.73 17.73 3.19
CA TYR A 100 -18.08 18.01 3.71
C TYR A 100 -18.02 19.25 4.62
N PRO A 101 -18.68 20.38 4.28
CA PRO A 101 -18.81 21.48 5.21
C PRO A 101 -19.54 20.97 6.44
N ASN A 102 -18.90 21.12 7.60
CA ASN A 102 -19.50 20.88 8.91
C ASN A 102 -20.83 21.64 8.95
N PRO A 103 -21.99 20.98 9.10
CA PRO A 103 -23.21 21.71 9.37
C PRO A 103 -23.09 22.23 10.81
N GLU A 104 -22.91 23.54 10.95
CA GLU A 104 -23.04 24.28 12.21
C GLU A 104 -24.43 24.09 12.84
#